data_AF-A0A7C7K0Y4-F1
#
_entry.id   AF-A0A7C7K0Y4-F1
#
_cell.length_a   1.000
_cell.length_b   1.000
_cell.length_c   1.000
_cell.angle_alpha   90.00
_cell.angle_beta   90.00
_cell.angle_gamma   90.00
#
_symmetry.space_group_name_H-M   'P 1'
#
loop_
_entity.id
_entity.type
_entity.pdbx_description
1 polymer ?
#
loop_
_entity_poly.entity_id
_entity_poly.type
_entity_poly.pdbx_seq_one_letter_code
_entity_poly.pdbx_strand_id
1 'polypeptide(L)'
;MTVILNLVFIPVYSINGAAYASCITIFVYNTVKLLFVYSKFKIQPFTKETLNSALLILVCAFGLFFWEFPFHPMINMGLKSILLVLIYGLSVYKLNLSSEITGILNSFLKK
;
A
#
# COMPACT_ATOMS: atom_id res chain seq x y z
N MET A 1 -6.05 20.56 19.30
CA MET A 1 -4.70 20.49 18.70
C MET A 1 -4.49 21.55 17.63
N THR A 2 -5.44 21.76 16.71
CA THR A 2 -5.34 22.78 15.65
C THR A 2 -5.02 24.18 16.15
N VAL A 3 -5.70 24.63 17.23
CA VAL A 3 -5.49 25.98 17.79
C VAL A 3 -4.07 26.16 18.33
N ILE A 4 -3.56 25.17 19.07
CA ILE A 4 -2.20 25.21 19.65
C ILE A 4 -1.15 25.20 18.54
N LEU A 5 -1.30 24.30 17.55
CA LEU A 5 -0.35 24.22 16.43
C LEU A 5 -0.39 25.47 15.53
N ASN A 6 -1.56 26.04 15.28
CA ASN A 6 -1.69 27.29 14.53
C ASN A 6 -0.98 28.45 15.24
N LEU A 7 -1.15 28.57 16.56
CA LEU A 7 -0.49 29.63 17.34
C LEU A 7 1.04 29.52 17.33
N VAL A 8 1.60 28.32 17.17
CA VAL A 8 3.05 28.10 17.10
C VAL A 8 3.58 28.21 15.66
N PHE A 9 2.91 27.60 14.69
CA PHE A 9 3.41 27.49 13.32
C PHE A 9 3.10 28.69 12.43
N ILE A 10 1.97 29.39 12.63
CA ILE A 10 1.63 30.58 11.84
C ILE A 10 2.63 31.74 12.03
N PRO A 11 3.08 32.10 13.24
CA PRO A 11 4.02 33.22 13.38
C PRO A 11 5.40 32.94 12.78
N VAL A 12 5.82 31.67 12.69
CA VAL A 12 7.15 31.29 12.17
C VAL A 12 7.12 31.03 10.66
N TYR A 13 6.02 30.44 10.14
CA TYR A 13 5.92 29.96 8.76
C TYR A 13 4.75 30.55 7.96
N SER A 14 4.04 31.55 8.51
CA SER A 14 2.91 32.22 7.88
C SER A 14 1.87 31.22 7.34
N ILE A 15 1.51 31.32 6.05
CA ILE A 15 0.51 30.45 5.42
C ILE A 15 0.94 28.98 5.34
N ASN A 16 2.25 28.71 5.19
CA ASN A 16 2.77 27.34 5.20
C ASN A 16 2.61 26.74 6.61
N GLY A 17 2.74 27.57 7.65
CA GLY A 17 2.49 27.17 9.04
C GLY A 17 1.07 26.68 9.28
N ALA A 18 0.07 27.35 8.69
CA ALA A 18 -1.33 26.92 8.76
C ALA A 18 -1.57 25.58 8.04
N ALA A 19 -0.89 25.36 6.90
CA ALA A 19 -0.95 24.10 6.17
C ALA A 19 -0.32 22.95 6.98
N TYR A 20 0.86 23.16 7.58
CA TYR A 20 1.49 22.17 8.47
C TYR A 20 0.63 21.87 9.70
N ALA A 21 0.10 22.91 10.35
CA ALA A 21 -0.76 22.75 11.53
C ALA A 21 -2.01 21.90 11.23
N SER A 22 -2.64 22.14 10.08
CA SER A 22 -3.81 21.39 9.62
C SER A 22 -3.45 19.94 9.27
N CYS A 23 -2.36 19.72 8.53
CA CYS A 23 -1.88 18.39 8.18
C CYS A 23 -1.57 17.55 9.43
N ILE A 24 -0.80 18.10 10.37
CA ILE A 24 -0.43 17.40 11.61
C ILE A 24 -1.68 17.13 12.46
N THR A 25 -2.61 18.08 12.55
CA THR A 25 -3.86 17.87 13.30
C THR A 25 -4.66 16.71 12.71
N ILE A 26 -4.87 16.70 11.39
CA ILE A 26 -5.62 15.64 10.71
C ILE A 26 -4.90 14.29 10.90
N PHE A 27 -3.58 14.27 10.75
CA PHE A 27 -2.77 13.07 10.94
C PHE A 27 -2.94 12.52 12.36
N VAL A 28 -2.66 13.32 13.39
CA VAL A 28 -2.75 12.91 14.80
C VAL A 28 -4.16 12.48 15.16
N TYR A 29 -5.19 13.22 14.72
CA TYR A 29 -6.57 12.86 14.98
C TYR A 29 -6.93 11.48 14.40
N ASN A 30 -6.56 11.23 13.15
CA ASN A 30 -6.78 9.93 12.51
C ASN A 30 -5.98 8.81 13.19
N THR A 31 -4.72 9.05 13.57
CA THR A 31 -3.91 8.08 14.31
C THR A 31 -4.54 7.72 15.65
N VAL A 32 -4.95 8.70 16.46
CA VAL A 32 -5.59 8.46 17.75
C VAL A 32 -6.91 7.69 17.56
N LYS A 33 -7.71 8.04 16.55
CA LYS A 33 -8.95 7.34 16.22
C LYS A 33 -8.68 5.87 15.86
N LEU A 34 -7.67 5.61 15.03
CA LEU A 34 -7.28 4.26 14.64
C LEU A 34 -6.77 3.44 15.83
N LEU A 35 -5.95 4.04 16.70
CA LEU A 35 -5.48 3.41 17.94
C LEU A 35 -6.64 3.10 18.89
N PHE A 36 -7.60 4.00 19.03
CA PHE A 36 -8.79 3.78 19.86
C PHE A 36 -9.64 2.62 19.34
N VAL A 37 -9.91 2.58 18.03
CA VAL A 37 -10.66 1.49 17.39
C VAL A 37 -9.92 0.16 17.57
N TYR A 38 -8.60 0.15 17.35
CA TYR A 38 -7.79 -1.04 17.56
C TYR A 38 -7.79 -1.49 19.02
N SER A 39 -7.64 -0.57 19.97
CA SER A 39 -7.63 -0.92 21.40
C SER A 39 -8.97 -1.45 21.89
N LYS A 40 -10.09 -0.94 21.35
CA LYS A 40 -11.43 -1.30 21.84
C LYS A 40 -12.05 -2.48 21.11
N PHE A 41 -11.85 -2.57 19.80
CA PHE A 41 -12.46 -3.58 18.96
C PHE A 41 -11.46 -4.62 18.43
N LYS A 42 -10.14 -4.38 18.55
CA LYS A 42 -9.07 -5.22 17.97
C LYS A 42 -9.21 -5.43 16.47
N ILE A 43 -9.97 -4.57 15.79
CA ILE A 43 -10.12 -4.56 14.35
C ILE A 43 -8.98 -3.73 13.79
N GLN A 44 -8.09 -4.38 13.03
CA GLN A 44 -7.06 -3.71 12.25
C GLN A 44 -7.47 -3.76 10.77
N PRO A 45 -7.52 -2.63 10.05
CA PRO A 45 -7.88 -2.62 8.64
C PRO A 45 -6.83 -3.30 7.75
N PHE A 46 -5.61 -3.52 8.28
CA PHE A 46 -4.53 -4.20 7.60
C PHE A 46 -4.22 -5.51 8.31
N THR A 47 -4.26 -6.61 7.58
CA THR A 47 -3.89 -7.93 8.11
C THR A 47 -2.49 -8.33 7.64
N LYS A 48 -1.93 -9.41 8.18
CA LYS A 48 -0.57 -9.88 7.80
C LYS A 48 -0.51 -10.28 6.32
N GLU A 49 -1.63 -10.77 5.81
CA GLU A 49 -1.92 -11.13 4.43
C GLU A 49 -1.80 -9.89 3.54
N THR A 50 -2.40 -8.76 3.94
CA THR A 50 -2.27 -7.47 3.22
C THR A 50 -0.83 -6.96 3.21
N LEU A 51 -0.08 -7.15 4.30
CA LEU A 51 1.32 -6.76 4.36
C LEU A 51 2.18 -7.59 3.40
N ASN A 52 1.96 -8.91 3.38
CA ASN A 52 2.71 -9.80 2.49
C ASN A 52 2.39 -9.54 1.01
N SER A 53 1.12 -9.24 0.67
CA SER A 53 0.76 -8.87 -0.70
C SER A 53 1.34 -7.51 -1.10
N ALA A 54 1.34 -6.52 -0.20
CA ALA A 54 1.98 -5.23 -0.43
C ALA A 54 3.50 -5.37 -0.66
N LEU A 55 4.18 -6.21 0.12
CA LEU A 55 5.60 -6.52 -0.08
C LEU A 55 5.86 -7.19 -1.43
N LEU A 56 5.00 -8.14 -1.83
CA LEU A 56 5.12 -8.79 -3.14
C LEU A 56 4.98 -7.77 -4.28
N ILE A 57 4.00 -6.86 -4.19
CA ILE A 57 3.81 -5.78 -5.18
C ILE A 57 5.06 -4.90 -5.22
N LEU A 58 5.62 -4.54 -4.07
CA LEU A 58 6.81 -3.70 -3.99
C LEU A 58 8.02 -4.37 -4.68
N VAL A 59 8.26 -5.66 -4.40
CA VAL A 59 9.34 -6.43 -5.03
C VAL A 59 9.13 -6.54 -6.54
N CYS A 60 7.91 -6.80 -7.00
CA CYS A 60 7.60 -6.86 -8.43
C CYS A 60 7.80 -5.49 -9.11
N ALA A 61 7.36 -4.41 -8.44
CA ALA A 61 7.50 -3.05 -8.94
C ALA A 61 8.98 -2.69 -9.09
N PHE A 62 9.81 -2.86 -8.04
CA PHE A 62 11.24 -2.57 -8.13
C PHE A 62 11.96 -3.48 -9.12
N GLY A 63 11.66 -4.79 -9.12
CA GLY A 63 12.29 -5.75 -10.03
C GLY A 63 12.03 -5.45 -11.51
N LEU A 64 10.78 -5.08 -11.87
CA LEU A 64 10.40 -4.80 -13.25
C LEU A 64 10.61 -3.35 -13.68
N PHE A 65 10.72 -2.42 -12.73
CA PHE A 65 11.04 -1.02 -13.00
C PHE A 65 12.44 -0.90 -13.61
N PHE A 66 13.44 -1.54 -13.00
CA PHE A 66 14.83 -1.50 -13.50
C PHE A 66 15.08 -2.39 -14.71
N TRP A 67 14.22 -3.37 -14.96
CA TRP A 67 14.41 -4.30 -16.06
C TRP A 67 13.91 -3.70 -17.37
N GLU A 68 14.77 -3.10 -18.19
CA GLU A 68 14.39 -2.64 -19.53
C GLU A 68 14.87 -3.64 -20.59
N PHE A 69 13.92 -4.20 -21.35
CA PHE A 69 14.29 -5.03 -22.50
C PHE A 69 14.73 -4.14 -23.67
N PRO A 70 15.77 -4.51 -24.43
CA PRO A 70 16.34 -3.70 -25.53
C PRO A 70 15.46 -3.66 -26.80
N PHE A 71 14.16 -3.93 -26.68
CA PHE A 71 13.20 -3.98 -27.80
C PHE A 71 12.41 -2.68 -27.95
N HIS A 72 11.58 -2.61 -29.01
CA HIS A 72 10.65 -1.49 -29.22
C HIS A 72 9.76 -1.29 -27.98
N PRO A 73 9.52 -0.03 -27.53
CA PRO A 73 8.82 0.27 -26.27
C PRO A 73 7.46 -0.44 -26.09
N MET A 74 6.70 -0.60 -27.17
CA MET A 74 5.43 -1.34 -27.19
C MET A 74 5.57 -2.81 -26.78
N ILE A 75 6.59 -3.50 -27.29
CA ILE A 75 6.84 -4.92 -27.00
C ILE A 75 7.34 -5.06 -25.56
N ASN A 76 8.22 -4.17 -25.13
CA ASN A 76 8.74 -4.11 -23.77
C ASN A 76 7.60 -3.98 -22.74
N MET A 77 6.63 -3.09 -22.99
CA MET A 77 5.46 -2.91 -22.11
C MET A 77 4.57 -4.15 -22.05
N GLY A 78 4.31 -4.80 -23.18
CA GLY A 78 3.53 -6.05 -23.22
C GLY A 78 4.22 -7.18 -22.46
N LEU A 79 5.52 -7.37 -22.68
CA LEU A 79 6.30 -8.45 -22.10
C LEU A 79 6.48 -8.27 -20.57
N LYS A 80 6.72 -7.03 -20.11
CA LYS A 80 6.72 -6.70 -18.67
C LYS A 80 5.36 -6.99 -18.02
N SER A 81 4.26 -6.67 -18.69
CA SER A 81 2.91 -6.87 -18.15
C SER A 81 2.58 -8.37 -18.02
N ILE A 82 2.90 -9.16 -19.04
CA ILE A 82 2.73 -10.62 -19.02
C ILE A 82 3.58 -11.23 -17.91
N LEU A 83 4.85 -10.84 -17.82
CA LEU A 83 5.78 -11.33 -16.81
C LEU A 83 5.33 -10.96 -15.39
N LEU A 84 4.82 -9.73 -15.19
CA LEU A 84 4.24 -9.28 -13.92
C LEU A 84 3.08 -10.19 -13.50
N VAL A 85 2.12 -10.43 -14.39
CA VAL A 85 0.94 -11.26 -14.10
C VAL A 85 1.38 -12.68 -13.74
N LEU A 86 2.35 -13.24 -14.46
CA LEU A 86 2.87 -14.59 -14.22
C LEU A 86 3.58 -14.70 -12.86
N ILE A 87 4.53 -13.81 -12.58
CA ILE A 87 5.31 -13.83 -11.33
C ILE A 87 4.42 -13.54 -10.13
N TYR A 88 3.58 -12.50 -10.23
CA TYR A 88 2.68 -12.11 -9.15
C TYR A 88 1.63 -13.19 -8.89
N GLY A 89 0.96 -13.68 -9.94
CA GLY A 89 -0.05 -14.73 -9.84
C GLY A 89 0.48 -16.02 -9.24
N LEU A 90 1.64 -16.50 -9.71
CA LEU A 90 2.29 -17.70 -9.15
C LEU A 90 2.71 -17.50 -7.69
N SER A 91 3.25 -16.33 -7.35
CA SER A 91 3.68 -16.03 -5.98
C SER A 91 2.50 -15.96 -5.02
N VAL A 92 1.39 -15.32 -5.42
CA VAL A 92 0.16 -15.28 -4.62
C VAL A 92 -0.38 -16.69 -4.35
N TYR A 93 -0.40 -17.54 -5.39
CA TYR A 93 -0.87 -18.92 -5.27
C TYR A 93 0.04 -19.77 -4.36
N LYS A 94 1.36 -19.73 -4.58
CA LYS A 94 2.32 -20.56 -3.83
C LYS A 94 2.45 -20.13 -2.37
N LEU A 95 2.44 -18.82 -2.10
CA LEU A 95 2.64 -18.27 -0.76
C LEU A 95 1.35 -18.16 0.05
N ASN A 96 0.19 -18.52 -0.51
CA ASN A 96 -1.12 -18.39 0.13
C ASN A 96 -1.32 -17.00 0.75
N LEU A 97 -0.96 -15.95 0.00
CA LEU A 97 -0.93 -14.58 0.52
C LEU A 97 -2.29 -14.07 0.99
N SER A 98 -3.37 -14.66 0.50
CA SER A 98 -4.71 -14.52 1.04
C SER A 98 -5.43 -15.86 0.89
N SER A 99 -5.97 -16.38 1.99
CA SER A 99 -6.75 -17.63 2.01
C SER A 99 -7.98 -17.55 1.10
N GLU A 100 -8.58 -16.36 0.96
CA GLU A 100 -9.69 -16.11 0.04
C GLU A 100 -9.27 -16.24 -1.42
N ILE A 101 -8.15 -15.62 -1.80
CA ILE A 101 -7.65 -15.66 -3.19
C ILE A 101 -7.21 -17.08 -3.55
N THR A 102 -6.49 -17.77 -2.67
CA THR A 102 -6.10 -19.16 -2.92
C THR A 102 -7.32 -20.09 -2.96
N GLY A 103 -8.35 -19.84 -2.16
CA GLY A 103 -9.61 -20.58 -2.20
C GLY A 103 -10.31 -20.47 -3.56
N ILE A 104 -10.39 -19.24 -4.10
CA ILE A 104 -10.94 -18.99 -5.44
C ILE A 104 -10.08 -19.67 -6.51
N LEU A 105 -8.75 -19.50 -6.48
CA LEU A 105 -7.86 -20.14 -7.47
C LEU A 105 -7.96 -21.66 -7.46
N ASN A 106 -8.02 -22.28 -6.28
CA ASN A 106 -8.22 -23.72 -6.14
C ASN A 106 -9.57 -24.16 -6.72
N SER A 107 -10.62 -23.36 -6.59
CA SER A 107 -11.92 -23.68 -7.22
C SER A 107 -11.88 -23.65 -8.76
N PHE A 108 -11.01 -22.83 -9.35
CA PHE A 108 -10.81 -22.78 -10.81
C PHE A 108 -9.84 -23.86 -11.31
N LEU A 109 -8.81 -24.19 -10.53
CA LEU A 109 -7.76 -25.15 -10.91
C LEU A 109 -8.09 -26.61 -10.59
N LYS A 110 -9.02 -26.86 -9.65
CA LYS A 110 -9.41 -28.22 -9.23
C LYS A 110 -10.63 -28.76 -9.98
N LYS A 111 -10.94 -28.15 -11.13
CA LYS A 111 -11.91 -28.62 -12.11
C LYS A 111 -11.16 -29.09 -13.36
#